data_AF-A0A6M8I1J3-F1
#
_entry.id   AF-A0A6M8I1J3-F1
#
_cell.length_a   1.000
_cell.length_b   1.000
_cell.length_c   1.000
_cell.angle_alpha   90.00
_cell.angle_beta   90.00
_cell.angle_gamma   90.00
#
_symmetry.space_group_name_H-M   'P 1'
#
loop_
_entity.id
_entity.type
_entity.pdbx_description
1 polymer ?
#
loop_
_entity_poly.entity_id
_entity_poly.type
_entity_poly.pdbx_seq_one_letter_code
_entity_poly.pdbx_strand_id
1 'polypeptide(L)' 'MITSRLTSKAQTTILQPVRVALHLHEGDEIANVIEARRVVLTDDSLSTFLEWDSSADVEAYAAL' A
#
# COMPACT_ATOMS: atom_id res chain seq x y z
N MET A 1 10.28 5.19 -17.48
CA MET A 1 9.77 3.81 -17.27
C MET A 1 10.89 3.03 -16.58
N ILE A 2 10.63 2.51 -15.37
CA ILE A 2 11.60 1.75 -14.59
C ILE A 2 11.26 0.26 -14.77
N THR A 3 12.25 -0.57 -15.07
CA THR A 3 12.05 -2.01 -15.33
C THR A 3 12.91 -2.83 -14.37
N SER A 4 12.35 -3.91 -13.84
CA SER A 4 13.05 -4.91 -13.04
C SER A 4 12.89 -6.31 -13.66
N ARG A 5 13.78 -7.24 -13.30
CA ARG A 5 13.80 -8.60 -13.83
C ARG A 5 13.13 -9.56 -12.85
N LEU A 6 12.29 -10.46 -13.36
CA LEU A 6 11.80 -11.60 -12.61
C LEU A 6 12.93 -12.63 -12.46
N THR A 7 13.28 -12.95 -11.21
CA THR A 7 14.29 -13.97 -10.89
C THR A 7 13.75 -15.39 -11.07
N SER A 8 14.62 -16.39 -11.00
CA SER A 8 14.23 -17.81 -11.05
C SER A 8 13.29 -18.24 -9.91
N LYS A 9 13.21 -17.45 -8.84
CA LYS A 9 12.29 -17.67 -7.70
C LYS A 9 10.93 -16.99 -7.88
N ALA A 10 10.59 -16.54 -9.09
CA ALA A 10 9.39 -15.75 -9.36
C ALA A 10 9.29 -14.46 -8.52
N GLN A 11 10.43 -13.89 -8.12
CA GLN A 11 10.51 -12.65 -7.36
C GLN A 11 11.02 -11.52 -8.25
N THR A 12 10.47 -10.31 -8.09
CA THR A 12 11.01 -9.08 -8.66
C THR A 12 11.23 -8.06 -7.56
N THR A 13 12.28 -7.25 -7.68
CA THR A 13 12.60 -6.23 -6.69
C THR A 13 11.84 -4.94 -7.00
N ILE A 14 11.16 -4.38 -6.01
CA ILE A 14 10.68 -3.00 -6.04
C ILE A 14 11.91 -2.09 -5.89
N LEU A 15 12.30 -1.45 -6.99
CA LEU A 15 13.53 -0.66 -7.03
C LEU A 15 13.43 0.55 -6.07
N GLN A 16 14.58 0.98 -5.54
CA GLN A 16 14.68 2.09 -4.59
C GLN A 16 13.89 3.34 -4.98
N PRO A 17 13.87 3.82 -6.24
CA PRO A 17 13.08 5.00 -6.62
C PRO A 17 11.58 4.81 -6.38
N VAL A 18 11.05 3.60 -6.62
CA VAL A 18 9.64 3.26 -6.39
C VAL A 18 9.36 3.15 -4.90
N ARG A 19 10.26 2.52 -4.13
CA ARG A 19 10.14 2.43 -2.66
C ARG A 19 10.11 3.80 -2.01
N VAL A 20 10.99 4.71 -2.41
CA VAL A 20 11.04 6.08 -1.86
C VAL A 20 9.78 6.85 -2.23
N ALA A 21 9.32 6.76 -3.48
CA ALA A 21 8.13 7.47 -3.93
C ALA A 21 6.83 7.00 -3.24
N LEU A 22 6.78 5.73 -2.81
CA LEU A 22 5.64 5.12 -2.13
C LEU A 22 5.87 4.93 -0.62
N HIS A 23 6.96 5.46 -0.07
CA HIS A 23 7.33 5.32 1.35
C HIS A 23 7.34 3.87 1.88
N LEU A 24 7.82 2.92 1.07
CA LEU A 24 7.83 1.49 1.41
C LEU A 24 9.05 1.07 2.24
N HIS A 25 8.78 0.42 3.35
CA HIS A 25 9.75 -0.12 4.31
C HIS A 25 9.79 -1.65 4.25
N GLU A 26 10.79 -2.22 4.92
CA GLU A 26 10.87 -3.66 5.10
C GLU A 26 9.79 -4.13 6.07
N GLY A 27 9.06 -5.18 5.68
CA GLY A 27 7.94 -5.71 6.47
C GLY A 27 6.57 -5.16 6.07
N ASP A 28 6.50 -4.16 5.20
CA ASP A 28 5.23 -3.64 4.68
C ASP A 28 4.50 -4.71 3.86
N GLU A 29 3.18 -4.78 4.06
CA GLU A 29 2.30 -5.66 3.30
C GLU A 29 1.78 -4.94 2.05
N ILE A 30 1.88 -5.60 0.89
CA ILE A 30 1.56 -5.00 -0.41
C ILE A 30 0.47 -5.82 -1.09
N ALA A 31 -0.68 -5.20 -1.33
CA ALA A 31 -1.74 -5.80 -2.11
C ALA A 31 -1.36 -5.85 -3.60
N ASN A 32 -1.70 -6.99 -4.22
CA ASN A 32 -1.50 -7.23 -5.63
C ASN A 32 -2.86 -7.36 -6.31
N VAL A 33 -3.19 -6.40 -7.18
CA VAL A 33 -4.41 -6.45 -7.99
C VAL A 33 -4.03 -6.76 -9.43
N ILE A 34 -4.64 -7.81 -10.00
CA ILE A 34 -4.45 -8.18 -11.40
C ILE A 34 -5.55 -7.50 -12.22
N GLU A 35 -5.15 -6.58 -13.09
CA GLU A 35 -6.06 -5.86 -13.99
C GLU A 35 -5.67 -6.11 -15.44
N ALA A 36 -6.55 -6.77 -16.20
CA ALA A 36 -6.34 -7.10 -17.61
C ALA A 36 -4.98 -7.79 -17.89
N ARG A 37 -3.95 -7.02 -18.25
CA ARG A 37 -2.59 -7.50 -18.57
C ARG A 37 -1.49 -6.82 -17.74
N ARG A 38 -1.82 -6.21 -16.60
CA ARG A 38 -0.88 -5.59 -15.67
C ARG A 38 -1.17 -6.01 -14.23
N VAL A 39 -0.14 -5.89 -13.39
CA VAL A 39 -0.28 -5.97 -11.94
C VAL A 39 -0.21 -4.56 -11.39
N VAL A 40 -1.15 -4.19 -10.54
CA VAL A 40 -1.15 -2.96 -9.76
C VAL A 40 -0.76 -3.34 -8.34
N LEU A 41 0.31 -2.71 -7.84
CA LEU A 41 0.73 -2.82 -6.45
C LEU A 41 0.13 -1.65 -5.69
N THR A 42 -0.58 -1.94 -4.61
CA THR A 42 -1.12 -0.95 -3.69
C THR A 42 -0.60 -1.23 -2.30
N ASP A 43 -0.25 -0.19 -1.56
CA ASP A 43 -0.11 -0.33 -0.12
C ASP A 43 -1.49 -0.70 0.44
N ASP A 44 -1.59 -1.87 1.08
CA ASP A 44 -2.85 -2.34 1.69
C ASP A 44 -3.00 -1.84 3.13
N SER A 45 -2.20 -0.84 3.52
CA SER A 45 -2.39 -0.13 4.76
C SER A 45 -3.69 0.69 4.71
N LEU A 46 -4.83 0.01 4.89
CA LEU A 46 -6.10 0.59 5.37
C LEU A 46 -5.95 1.30 6.73
N SER A 47 -4.72 1.41 7.26
CA SER A 47 -4.31 2.26 8.38
C SER A 47 -4.62 3.75 8.16
N THR A 48 -4.95 4.19 6.95
CA THR A 48 -5.29 5.60 6.67
C THR A 48 -6.67 6.04 7.18
N PHE A 49 -7.44 5.17 7.85
CA PHE A 49 -8.74 5.53 8.45
C PHE A 49 -8.78 5.46 9.99
N LEU A 50 -7.64 5.49 10.68
CA LEU A 50 -7.63 5.68 12.15
C LEU A 50 -7.85 7.14 12.59
N GLU A 51 -7.91 8.10 11.65
CA GLU A 51 -8.11 9.50 12.01
C GLU A 51 -9.53 9.79 12.55
N TRP A 52 -10.49 8.86 12.39
CA TRP A 52 -11.90 9.04 12.76
C TRP A 52 -12.37 8.10 13.88
N ASP A 53 -11.46 7.47 14.63
CA ASP A 53 -11.78 6.63 15.78
C ASP A 53 -11.41 7.29 17.12
N SER A 54 -11.26 8.62 17.13
CA SER A 54 -10.97 9.33 18.39
C SER A 54 -12.24 9.46 19.24
N SER A 55 -12.09 9.60 20.55
CA SER A 55 -13.22 9.92 21.44
C SER A 55 -13.93 11.21 21.04
N ALA A 56 -13.24 12.14 20.35
CA ALA A 56 -13.82 13.37 19.84
C ALA A 56 -14.74 13.11 18.62
N ASP A 57 -14.41 12.13 17.77
CA ASP A 57 -15.26 11.74 16.64
C ASP A 57 -16.52 11.02 17.12
N VAL A 58 -16.38 10.14 18.12
CA VAL A 58 -17.50 9.47 18.78
C VAL A 58 -18.46 10.49 19.40
N GLU A 59 -17.95 11.53 20.06
CA GLU A 59 -18.79 12.59 20.64
C GLU A 59 -19.47 13.45 19.56
N ALA A 60 -18.77 13.80 18.49
CA ALA A 60 -19.30 14.64 17.42
C ALA A 60 -20.46 13.97 16.64
N TYR A 61 -20.43 12.64 16.49
CA TYR A 61 -21.47 11.89 15.78
C TYR A 61 -22.49 11.18 16.68
N ALA A 62 -22.37 11.28 18.01
CA ALA A 62 -23.29 10.63 18.95
C ALA A 62 -24.75 11.11 18.84
N ALA A 63 -25.00 12.26 18.20
CA ALA A 63 -26.31 12.89 18.08
C ALA A 63 -26.91 12.86 16.67
N LEU A 64 -26.30 12.12 15.72
CA LEU A 64 -26.85 11.85 14.39
C LEU A 64 -27.62 10.51 14.38
#